data_AF-A0A3B9W1A7-F1
#
_entry.id   AF-A0A3B9W1A7-F1
#
_cell.length_a   1.000
_cell.length_b   1.000
_cell.length_c   1.000
_cell.angle_alpha   90.00
_cell.angle_beta   90.00
_cell.angle_gamma   90.00
#
_symmetry.space_group_name_H-M   'P 1'
#
loop_
_entity.id
_entity.type
_entity.pdbx_description
1 polymer ?
#
loop_
_entity_poly.entity_id
_entity_poly.type
_entity_poly.pdbx_seq_one_letter_code
_entity_poly.pdbx_strand_id
1 'polypeptide(L)'
;MSRHSIAREASQLDGRLEALNAARELAEGVLPDAALEEVFRLLERASSRRSLSADHTVVGFFGATGSGKSTLFNALTETAAAQAA
;
A
#
# COMPACT_ATOMS: atom_id res chain seq x y z
N MET A 1 -12.24 -12.62 -8.59
CA MET A 1 -10.93 -11.99 -8.83
C MET A 1 -9.94 -12.61 -7.85
N SER A 2 -8.93 -13.31 -8.38
CA SER A 2 -8.15 -14.31 -7.64
C SER A 2 -7.21 -13.66 -6.60
N ARG A 3 -7.35 -14.04 -5.32
CA ARG A 3 -6.42 -13.66 -4.22
C ARG A 3 -4.94 -13.88 -4.59
N HIS A 4 -4.69 -14.83 -5.49
CA HIS A 4 -3.36 -15.19 -5.96
C HIS A 4 -2.69 -14.11 -6.82
N SER A 5 -3.45 -13.28 -7.56
CA SER A 5 -2.87 -12.23 -8.40
C SER A 5 -2.39 -11.03 -7.59
N ILE A 6 -3.15 -10.63 -6.57
CA ILE A 6 -2.82 -9.49 -5.70
C ILE A 6 -1.56 -9.80 -4.89
N ALA A 7 -1.44 -11.01 -4.33
CA ALA A 7 -0.23 -11.43 -3.63
C ALA A 7 1.00 -11.40 -4.56
N ARG A 8 0.84 -11.82 -5.82
CA ARG A 8 1.91 -11.81 -6.83
C ARG A 8 2.30 -10.40 -7.29
N GLU A 9 1.34 -9.47 -7.35
CA GLU A 9 1.63 -8.05 -7.66
C GLU A 9 2.37 -7.38 -6.49
N ALA A 10 1.94 -7.64 -5.26
CA ALA A 10 2.62 -7.16 -4.07
C ALA A 10 4.08 -7.68 -4.00
N SER A 11 4.31 -8.96 -4.27
CA SER A 11 5.66 -9.54 -4.30
C SER A 11 6.52 -8.98 -5.44
N GLN A 12 5.91 -8.67 -6.60
CA GLN A 12 6.63 -8.02 -7.71
C GLN A 12 7.03 -6.59 -7.37
N LEU A 13 6.18 -5.84 -6.68
CA LEU A 13 6.51 -4.50 -6.23
C LEU A 13 7.63 -4.51 -5.18
N ASP A 14 7.67 -5.50 -4.28
CA ASP A 14 8.79 -5.67 -3.33
C ASP A 14 10.12 -5.79 -4.06
N GLY A 15 10.21 -6.76 -4.97
CA GLY A 15 11.45 -6.98 -5.71
C GLY A 15 11.90 -5.75 -6.49
N ARG A 16 10.96 -4.92 -6.97
CA ARG A 16 11.30 -3.65 -7.65
C ARG A 16 11.82 -2.57 -6.69
N LEU A 17 11.26 -2.47 -5.49
CA LEU A 17 11.72 -1.50 -4.48
C LEU A 17 13.09 -1.91 -3.92
N GLU A 18 13.30 -3.20 -3.68
CA GLU A 18 14.61 -3.74 -3.30
C GLU A 18 15.67 -3.47 -4.38
N ALA A 19 15.35 -3.78 -5.65
CA ALA A 19 16.24 -3.50 -6.77
C ALA A 19 16.56 -2.01 -6.91
N LEU A 20 15.58 -1.13 -6.66
CA LEU A 20 15.79 0.32 -6.69
C LEU A 20 16.69 0.80 -5.56
N ASN A 21 16.55 0.25 -4.34
CA ASN A 21 17.46 0.58 -3.25
C ASN A 21 18.90 0.10 -3.54
N ALA A 22 19.05 -1.12 -4.06
CA ALA A 22 20.36 -1.62 -4.47
C ALA A 22 20.99 -0.73 -5.56
N ALA A 23 20.20 -0.29 -6.55
CA ALA A 23 20.67 0.62 -7.58
C ALA A 23 21.07 1.99 -7.01
N ARG A 24 20.34 2.52 -6.01
CA ARG A 24 20.68 3.76 -5.30
C ARG A 24 22.02 3.64 -4.58
N GLU A 25 22.21 2.56 -3.83
CA GLU A 25 23.46 2.30 -3.09
C GLU A 25 24.66 2.17 -4.03
N LEU A 26 24.49 1.48 -5.16
CA LEU A 26 25.54 1.35 -6.18
C LEU A 26 25.89 2.67 -6.89
N ALA A 27 24.98 3.64 -6.87
CA ALA A 27 25.15 4.94 -7.52
C ALA A 27 25.78 6.00 -6.61
N GLU A 28 26.04 5.69 -5.34
CA GLU A 28 26.73 6.59 -4.40
C GLU A 28 28.11 6.97 -4.93
N GLY A 29 28.42 8.28 -4.91
CA GLY A 29 29.66 8.83 -5.45
C GLY A 29 29.75 8.87 -6.98
N VAL A 30 28.76 8.34 -7.71
CA VAL A 30 28.67 8.41 -9.18
C VAL A 30 27.59 9.39 -9.62
N LEU A 31 26.42 9.36 -8.99
CA LEU A 31 25.30 10.26 -9.28
C LEU A 31 25.21 11.40 -8.26
N PRO A 32 24.56 12.53 -8.61
CA PRO A 32 24.36 13.64 -7.68
C PRO A 32 23.55 13.20 -6.45
N ASP A 33 24.01 13.59 -5.26
CA ASP A 33 23.38 13.25 -3.98
C ASP A 33 21.90 13.64 -3.92
N ALA A 34 21.54 14.78 -4.53
CA ALA A 34 20.15 15.25 -4.58
C ALA A 34 19.21 14.24 -5.27
N ALA A 35 19.68 13.54 -6.30
CA ALA A 35 18.91 12.51 -6.98
C ALA A 35 18.79 11.24 -6.13
N LEU A 36 19.88 10.84 -5.45
CA LEU A 36 19.88 9.69 -4.54
C LEU A 36 18.96 9.92 -3.34
N GLU A 37 18.91 11.15 -2.83
CA GLU A 37 18.02 11.55 -1.73
C GLU A 37 16.54 11.55 -2.15
N GLU A 38 16.23 11.90 -3.40
CA GLU A 38 14.87 11.77 -3.93
C GLU A 38 14.42 10.30 -3.98
N VAL A 39 15.31 9.41 -4.45
CA VAL A 39 15.06 7.96 -4.48
C VAL A 39 14.90 7.42 -3.07
N PHE A 40 15.75 7.83 -2.12
CA PHE A 40 15.65 7.42 -0.72
C PHE A 40 14.30 7.81 -0.11
N ARG A 41 13.85 9.06 -0.32
CA ARG A 41 12.52 9.52 0.16
C ARG A 41 11.35 8.79 -0.49
N LEU A 42 11.50 8.31 -1.71
CA LEU A 42 10.50 7.45 -2.35
C LEU A 42 10.46 6.07 -1.69
N LEU A 43 11.62 5.45 -1.47
CA LEU A 43 11.74 4.15 -0.82
C LEU A 43 11.16 4.18 0.61
N GLU A 44 11.44 5.23 1.38
CA GLU A 44 10.87 5.45 2.71
C GLU A 44 9.34 5.50 2.71
N ARG A 45 8.75 6.29 1.80
CA ARG A 45 7.29 6.37 1.65
C ARG A 45 6.68 5.04 1.26
N ALA A 46 7.33 4.32 0.35
CA ALA A 46 6.87 3.00 -0.11
C ALA A 46 6.93 1.97 1.02
N SER A 47 8.05 1.91 1.75
CA SER A 47 8.24 1.04 2.91
C SER A 47 7.20 1.32 4.01
N SER A 48 7.03 2.61 4.36
CA SER A 48 6.04 3.05 5.35
C SER A 48 4.62 2.58 4.97
N ARG A 49 4.19 2.82 3.73
CA ARG A 49 2.86 2.36 3.26
C ARG A 49 2.75 0.83 3.25
N ARG A 50 3.83 0.11 2.94
CA ARG A 50 3.83 -1.36 2.94
C ARG A 50 3.78 -1.96 4.33
N SER A 51 4.47 -1.37 5.31
CA SER A 51 4.39 -1.82 6.71
C SER A 51 2.94 -1.80 7.24
N LEU A 52 2.14 -0.83 6.78
CA LEU A 52 0.71 -0.74 7.08
C LEU A 52 -0.14 -1.75 6.31
N SER A 53 0.36 -2.29 5.19
CA SER A 53 -0.40 -3.13 4.26
C SER A 53 -0.09 -4.62 4.38
N ALA A 54 1.11 -5.01 4.84
CA ALA A 54 1.53 -6.41 4.83
C ALA A 54 0.71 -7.28 5.82
N ASP A 55 0.31 -6.69 6.95
CA ASP A 55 -0.47 -7.39 7.97
C ASP A 55 -1.99 -7.12 7.89
N HIS A 56 -2.42 -6.23 6.99
CA HIS A 56 -3.80 -5.72 6.98
C HIS A 56 -4.53 -6.11 5.70
N THR A 57 -5.65 -6.83 5.85
CA THR A 57 -6.56 -7.10 4.73
C THR A 57 -7.48 -5.91 4.52
N VAL A 58 -7.38 -5.25 3.35
CA VAL A 58 -8.31 -4.19 2.96
C VAL A 58 -9.58 -4.80 2.36
N VAL A 59 -10.75 -4.47 2.93
CA VAL A 59 -12.06 -4.90 2.45
C VAL A 59 -12.88 -3.67 2.03
N GLY A 60 -13.44 -3.69 0.82
CA GLY A 60 -14.34 -2.66 0.32
C GLY A 60 -15.78 -3.17 0.21
N PHE A 61 -16.74 -2.39 0.72
CA PHE A 61 -18.18 -2.65 0.57
C PHE A 61 -18.74 -1.85 -0.60
N PHE A 62 -19.38 -2.50 -1.58
CA PHE A 62 -19.90 -1.86 -2.80
C PHE A 62 -21.39 -2.22 -3.02
N GLY A 63 -22.16 -1.31 -3.64
CA GLY A 63 -23.61 -1.47 -3.85
C GLY A 63 -24.36 -0.13 -3.93
N ALA A 64 -25.66 -0.16 -4.26
CA ALA A 64 -26.53 1.03 -4.40
C ALA A 64 -26.70 1.82 -3.08
N THR A 65 -27.09 3.10 -3.15
CA THR A 65 -27.45 3.88 -1.95
C THR A 65 -28.59 3.21 -1.19
N GLY A 66 -28.54 3.24 0.14
CA GLY A 66 -29.53 2.55 0.98
C GLY A 66 -29.35 1.02 1.10
N SER A 67 -28.38 0.39 0.41
CA SER A 67 -28.16 -1.06 0.46
C SER A 67 -27.57 -1.59 1.78
N GLY A 68 -27.48 -0.76 2.83
CA GLY A 68 -26.98 -1.17 4.14
C GLY A 68 -25.46 -1.29 4.29
N LYS A 69 -24.64 -0.78 3.35
CA LYS A 69 -23.16 -0.86 3.42
C LYS A 69 -22.60 -0.27 4.73
N SER A 70 -23.04 0.93 5.12
CA SER A 70 -22.59 1.59 6.35
C SER A 70 -23.06 0.83 7.60
N THR A 71 -24.28 0.27 7.57
CA THR A 71 -24.80 -0.58 8.65
C THR A 71 -23.95 -1.84 8.83
N LEU A 72 -23.61 -2.53 7.73
CA LEU A 72 -22.77 -3.73 7.77
C LEU A 72 -21.34 -3.40 8.24
N PHE A 73 -20.76 -2.31 7.77
CA PHE A 73 -19.45 -1.85 8.23
C PHE A 73 -19.43 -1.59 9.75
N ASN A 74 -20.42 -0.86 10.26
CA ASN A 74 -20.53 -0.54 11.68
C ASN A 74 -20.77 -1.79 12.53
N ALA A 75 -21.57 -2.75 12.05
CA ALA A 75 -21.80 -4.02 12.73
C ALA A 75 -20.54 -4.91 12.79
N LEU A 76 -19.75 -4.97 11.71
CA LEU A 76 -18.53 -5.78 11.65
C LEU A 76 -17.36 -5.17 12.43
N THR A 77 -17.28 -3.84 12.48
CA THR A 77 -16.21 -3.12 13.18
C THR A 77 -16.56 -2.82 14.63
N GLU A 78 -17.82 -3.01 15.03
CA GLU A 78 -18.38 -2.58 16.31
C GLU A 78 -18.15 -1.08 16.58
N THR A 79 -18.17 -0.26 15.51
CA THR A 79 -17.98 1.19 15.59
C THR A 79 -19.14 1.96 14.97
N ALA A 80 -19.16 3.28 15.14
CA ALA A 80 -20.07 4.20 14.44
C ALA A 80 -19.33 5.06 13.39
N ALA A 81 -18.22 4.55 12.85
CA ALA A 81 -17.32 5.35 12.01
C ALA A 81 -17.85 5.58 10.58
N ALA A 82 -18.81 4.80 10.11
CA ALA A 82 -19.42 4.99 8.79
C ALA A 82 -20.82 5.61 8.88
N GLN A 83 -21.03 6.74 8.19
CA GLN A 83 -22.36 7.31 7.94
C GLN A 83 -22.97 6.75 6.64
N ALA A 84 -24.29 6.68 6.58
CA ALA A 84 -24.99 6.49 5.31
C ALA A 84 -24.90 7.80 4.50
N ALA A 85 -24.68 7.66 3.20
CA ALA A 85 -24.82 8.75 2.23
C ALA A 85 -26.29 8.93 1.84
#